data_AF-A0A382A7Y9-F1
#
_entry.id   AF-A0A382A7Y9-F1
#
_cell.length_a   1.000
_cell.length_b   1.000
_cell.length_c   1.000
_cell.angle_alpha   90.00
_cell.angle_beta   90.00
_cell.angle_gamma   90.00
#
_symmetry.space_group_name_H-M   'P 1'
#
loop_
_entity.id
_entity.type
_entity.pdbx_description
1 polymer ?
#
loop_
_entity_poly.entity_id
_entity_poly.type
_entity_poly.pdbx_seq_one_letter_code
_entity_poly.pdbx_strand_id
1 'polypeptide(L)'
;MLWLERKYLSMCIAHLGHAKWKNENTLNHRCPYCGDSKKNQYKSRGYHFVVEQNFVYKCHNCGKATSSVHFMKDHFPTIHREYLKEWLKEQGVKPKEKKLLSANEYKFTPQQDLLNISVETLKAVCWRAWDKIVSREFLQNRKI
;
A
#
# COMPACT_ATOMS: atom_id res chain seq x y z
N MET A 1 -12.18 -10.67 -17.25
CA MET A 1 -10.90 -11.30 -16.83
C MET A 1 -11.11 -12.29 -15.68
N LEU A 2 -12.14 -13.15 -15.77
CA LEU A 2 -12.48 -14.09 -14.69
C LEU A 2 -11.37 -15.09 -14.40
N TRP A 3 -10.69 -15.57 -15.45
CA TRP A 3 -9.60 -16.53 -15.32
C TRP A 3 -8.43 -15.97 -14.50
N LEU A 4 -8.08 -14.68 -14.71
CA LEU A 4 -7.01 -14.00 -13.99
C LEU A 4 -7.36 -13.80 -12.52
N GLU A 5 -8.58 -13.33 -12.22
CA GLU A 5 -9.06 -13.22 -10.84
C GLU A 5 -9.07 -14.59 -10.14
N ARG A 6 -9.53 -15.64 -10.82
CA ARG A 6 -9.52 -17.01 -10.29
C ARG A 6 -8.11 -17.52 -10.00
N LYS A 7 -7.14 -17.25 -10.88
CA LYS A 7 -5.72 -17.59 -10.68
C LYS A 7 -5.20 -16.97 -9.38
N TYR A 8 -5.38 -15.67 -9.20
CA TYR A 8 -4.86 -14.95 -8.03
C TYR A 8 -5.65 -15.24 -6.74
N LEU A 9 -6.96 -15.48 -6.83
CA LEU A 9 -7.74 -16.01 -5.71
C LEU A 9 -7.26 -17.40 -5.29
N SER A 10 -6.85 -18.24 -6.24
CA SER A 10 -6.32 -19.58 -5.93
C SER A 10 -4.97 -19.52 -5.21
N MET A 11 -4.15 -18.52 -5.49
CA MET A 11 -2.93 -18.26 -4.69
C MET A 11 -3.26 -17.82 -3.26
N CYS A 12 -4.35 -17.07 -3.07
CA CYS A 12 -4.78 -16.62 -1.75
C CYS A 12 -5.31 -17.78 -0.87
N ILE A 13 -5.76 -18.90 -1.45
CA ILE A 13 -6.33 -20.04 -0.72
C ILE A 13 -5.38 -20.59 0.34
N ALA A 14 -4.08 -20.64 0.06
CA ALA A 14 -3.08 -21.12 1.02
C ALA A 14 -3.05 -20.30 2.32
N HIS A 15 -3.46 -19.03 2.25
CA HIS A 15 -3.49 -18.13 3.41
C HIS A 15 -4.87 -18.05 4.07
N LEU A 16 -5.91 -18.59 3.44
CA LEU A 16 -7.29 -18.50 3.91
C LEU A 16 -7.71 -19.79 4.62
N GLY A 17 -8.19 -19.67 5.86
CA GLY A 17 -8.65 -20.81 6.64
C GLY A 17 -9.87 -21.49 6.01
N HIS A 18 -9.86 -22.83 5.94
CA HIS A 18 -10.93 -23.65 5.37
C HIS A 18 -11.37 -23.21 3.96
N ALA A 19 -10.43 -22.70 3.18
CA ALA A 19 -10.67 -22.28 1.81
C ALA A 19 -10.79 -23.50 0.88
N LYS A 20 -11.88 -23.55 0.11
CA LYS A 20 -12.12 -24.57 -0.91
C LYS A 20 -12.96 -24.02 -2.06
N TRP A 21 -12.54 -24.32 -3.27
CA TRP A 21 -13.40 -24.16 -4.44
C TRP A 21 -14.56 -25.15 -4.33
N LYS A 22 -15.77 -24.63 -4.39
CA LYS A 22 -16.98 -25.45 -4.46
C LYS A 22 -17.22 -25.87 -5.90
N ASN A 23 -17.21 -24.87 -6.78
CA ASN A 23 -17.34 -24.98 -8.23
C ASN A 23 -16.30 -24.06 -8.87
N GLU A 24 -16.24 -24.01 -10.20
CA GLU A 24 -15.38 -23.08 -10.93
C GLU A 24 -15.65 -21.60 -10.62
N ASN A 25 -16.91 -21.29 -10.30
CA ASN A 25 -17.39 -19.93 -10.09
C ASN A 25 -17.56 -19.56 -8.62
N THR A 26 -17.29 -20.47 -7.68
CA THR A 26 -17.58 -20.23 -6.26
C THR A 26 -16.47 -20.73 -5.35
N LEU A 27 -15.86 -19.82 -4.60
CA LEU A 27 -14.87 -20.09 -3.55
C LEU A 27 -15.52 -19.88 -2.19
N ASN A 28 -15.36 -20.84 -1.28
CA ASN A 28 -15.83 -20.73 0.10
C ASN A 28 -14.62 -20.75 1.05
N HIS A 29 -14.54 -19.80 1.99
CA HIS A 29 -13.47 -19.72 2.99
C HIS A 29 -13.92 -18.99 4.26
N ARG A 30 -13.09 -19.04 5.30
CA ARG A 30 -13.27 -18.27 6.53
C ARG A 30 -13.14 -16.77 6.25
N CYS A 31 -14.06 -15.96 6.77
CA CYS A 31 -14.03 -14.51 6.63
C CYS A 31 -12.87 -13.90 7.45
N PRO A 32 -11.87 -13.27 6.81
CA PRO A 32 -10.76 -12.62 7.52
C PRO A 32 -11.17 -11.31 8.22
N TYR A 33 -12.25 -10.65 7.79
CA TYR A 33 -12.71 -9.40 8.42
C TYR A 33 -13.34 -9.60 9.81
N CYS A 34 -14.03 -10.72 10.04
CA CYS A 34 -14.82 -10.94 11.26
C CYS A 34 -14.45 -12.20 12.03
N GLY A 35 -13.51 -13.02 11.55
CA GLY A 35 -13.06 -14.23 12.28
C GLY A 35 -14.04 -15.41 12.29
N ASP A 36 -15.01 -15.43 11.36
CA ASP A 36 -16.15 -16.36 11.31
C ASP A 36 -17.07 -16.40 12.55
N SER A 37 -18.12 -17.21 12.46
CA SER A 37 -19.11 -17.39 13.52
C SER A 37 -18.47 -17.97 14.79
N LYS A 38 -18.67 -17.26 15.91
CA LYS A 38 -18.40 -17.78 17.26
C LYS A 38 -19.24 -19.01 17.60
N LYS A 39 -20.40 -19.20 16.93
CA LYS A 39 -21.35 -20.28 17.22
C LYS A 39 -20.96 -21.63 16.60
N ASN A 40 -20.25 -21.63 15.46
CA ASN A 40 -19.80 -22.87 14.84
C ASN A 40 -18.49 -22.63 14.07
N GLN A 41 -17.41 -23.18 14.61
CA GLN A 41 -16.06 -23.00 14.06
C GLN A 41 -15.82 -23.75 12.74
N TYR A 42 -16.65 -24.73 12.39
CA TYR A 42 -16.49 -25.52 11.16
C TYR A 42 -17.21 -24.92 9.94
N LYS A 43 -18.04 -23.90 10.15
CA LYS A 43 -18.80 -23.27 9.06
C LYS A 43 -18.06 -22.05 8.53
N SER A 44 -17.58 -22.16 7.30
CA SER A 44 -17.03 -21.04 6.54
C SER A 44 -18.17 -20.18 5.96
N ARG A 45 -18.15 -18.86 6.25
CA ARG A 45 -19.22 -17.92 5.86
C ARG A 45 -18.81 -16.88 4.81
N GLY A 46 -17.55 -16.89 4.37
CA GLY A 46 -17.06 -16.05 3.28
C GLY A 46 -17.21 -16.76 1.94
N TYR A 47 -17.80 -16.07 0.97
CA TYR A 47 -18.00 -16.60 -0.38
C TYR A 47 -17.49 -15.59 -1.40
N HIS A 48 -16.69 -16.07 -2.35
CA HIS A 48 -16.54 -15.40 -3.63
C HIS A 48 -17.40 -16.12 -4.66
N PHE A 49 -18.17 -15.36 -5.42
CA PHE A 49 -19.01 -15.88 -6.50
C PHE A 49 -18.97 -14.93 -7.69
N VAL A 50 -19.21 -15.46 -8.88
CA VAL A 50 -19.25 -14.67 -10.11
C VAL A 50 -20.56 -13.89 -10.18
N VAL A 51 -20.45 -12.58 -10.40
CA VAL A 51 -21.56 -11.70 -10.77
C VAL A 51 -21.17 -11.07 -12.09
N GLU A 52 -21.98 -11.30 -13.12
CA GLU A 52 -21.69 -10.89 -14.50
C GLU A 52 -20.31 -11.40 -14.97
N GLN A 53 -19.28 -10.55 -14.93
CA GLN A 53 -17.93 -10.86 -15.39
C GLN A 53 -16.84 -10.68 -14.32
N ASN A 54 -17.22 -10.49 -13.05
CA ASN A 54 -16.28 -10.25 -11.96
C ASN A 54 -16.60 -11.14 -10.75
N PHE A 55 -15.59 -11.49 -9.95
CA PHE A 55 -15.85 -12.15 -8.67
C PHE A 55 -16.20 -11.11 -7.60
N VAL A 56 -17.31 -11.35 -6.89
CA VAL A 56 -17.74 -10.55 -5.73
C VAL A 56 -17.56 -11.38 -4.47
N TYR A 57 -17.01 -10.75 -3.44
CA TYR A 57 -16.93 -11.30 -2.10
C TYR A 57 -18.15 -10.90 -1.27
N LYS A 58 -18.77 -11.85 -0.56
CA LYS A 58 -19.80 -11.60 0.45
C LYS A 58 -19.60 -12.48 1.66
N CYS A 59 -19.71 -11.88 2.85
CA CYS A 59 -19.78 -12.60 4.09
C CYS A 59 -21.23 -12.70 4.61
N HIS A 60 -21.70 -13.92 4.87
CA HIS A 60 -23.02 -14.14 5.46
C HIS A 60 -23.07 -13.93 6.99
N ASN A 61 -21.93 -13.65 7.63
CA ASN A 61 -21.86 -13.39 9.07
C ASN A 61 -21.84 -11.89 9.39
N CYS A 62 -20.84 -11.16 8.90
CA CYS A 62 -20.74 -9.71 9.13
C CYS A 62 -21.47 -8.86 8.08
N GLY A 63 -21.98 -9.47 7.01
CA GLY A 63 -22.67 -8.75 5.93
C GLY A 63 -21.76 -7.96 4.99
N LYS A 64 -20.43 -7.92 5.23
CA LYS A 64 -19.49 -7.21 4.36
C LYS A 64 -19.52 -7.80 2.94
N ALA A 65 -19.71 -6.93 1.96
CA ALA A 65 -19.63 -7.24 0.54
C ALA A 65 -18.60 -6.32 -0.12
N THR A 66 -17.76 -6.87 -1.00
CA THR A 66 -16.77 -6.10 -1.76
C THR A 66 -16.38 -6.84 -3.03
N SER A 67 -15.67 -6.19 -3.95
CA SER A 67 -15.09 -6.88 -5.11
C SER A 67 -13.92 -7.78 -4.68
N SER A 68 -13.67 -8.87 -5.41
CA SER A 68 -12.55 -9.76 -5.09
C SER A 68 -11.20 -9.08 -5.22
N VAL A 69 -11.09 -8.11 -6.13
CA VAL A 69 -9.90 -7.26 -6.27
C VAL A 69 -9.67 -6.42 -5.02
N HIS A 70 -10.71 -5.79 -4.48
CA HIS A 70 -10.60 -5.01 -3.24
C HIS A 70 -10.33 -5.91 -2.02
N PHE A 71 -10.93 -7.10 -1.97
CA PHE A 71 -10.61 -8.10 -0.96
C PHE A 71 -9.12 -8.48 -0.97
N MET A 72 -8.53 -8.70 -2.15
CA MET A 72 -7.10 -8.94 -2.30
C MET A 72 -6.27 -7.73 -1.88
N LYS A 73 -6.72 -6.51 -2.20
CA LYS A 73 -6.04 -5.28 -1.76
C LYS A 73 -5.95 -5.17 -0.24
N ASP A 74 -7.03 -5.51 0.47
CA ASP A 74 -7.14 -5.39 1.92
C ASP A 74 -6.26 -6.39 2.69
N HIS A 75 -6.22 -7.65 2.24
CA HIS A 75 -5.56 -8.73 2.99
C HIS A 75 -4.26 -9.23 2.36
N PHE A 76 -4.14 -9.11 1.05
CA PHE A 76 -3.05 -9.68 0.26
C PHE A 76 -2.45 -8.61 -0.69
N PRO A 77 -1.90 -7.50 -0.15
CA PRO A 77 -1.43 -6.39 -0.97
C PRO A 77 -0.33 -6.78 -1.96
N THR A 78 0.50 -7.77 -1.63
CA THR A 78 1.53 -8.32 -2.53
C THR A 78 0.90 -9.02 -3.74
N ILE A 79 -0.06 -9.93 -3.49
CA ILE A 79 -0.78 -10.67 -4.54
C ILE A 79 -1.59 -9.70 -5.40
N HIS A 80 -2.25 -8.71 -4.79
CA HIS A 80 -2.98 -7.67 -5.51
C HIS A 80 -2.08 -6.85 -6.44
N ARG A 81 -0.84 -6.53 -6.04
CA ARG A 81 0.13 -5.84 -6.89
C ARG A 81 0.53 -6.68 -8.10
N GLU A 82 0.68 -7.99 -7.94
CA GLU A 82 0.97 -8.90 -9.05
C GLU A 82 -0.21 -9.00 -10.01
N TYR A 83 -1.42 -9.18 -9.48
CA TYR A 83 -2.66 -9.15 -10.25
C TYR A 83 -2.77 -7.90 -11.11
N LEU A 84 -2.53 -6.71 -10.54
CA LEU A 84 -2.58 -5.46 -11.29
C LEU A 84 -1.56 -5.40 -12.43
N LYS A 85 -0.34 -5.93 -12.24
CA LYS A 85 0.68 -5.97 -13.30
C LYS A 85 0.24 -6.84 -14.47
N GLU A 86 -0.28 -8.03 -14.19
CA GLU A 86 -0.74 -8.95 -15.24
C GLU A 86 -2.02 -8.42 -15.93
N TRP A 87 -2.94 -7.86 -15.14
CA TRP A 87 -4.15 -7.21 -15.66
C TRP A 87 -3.81 -6.05 -16.60
N LEU A 88 -2.89 -5.15 -16.20
CA LEU A 88 -2.44 -4.04 -17.07
C LEU A 88 -1.78 -4.55 -18.35
N LYS A 89 -0.99 -5.63 -18.25
CA LYS A 89 -0.34 -6.26 -19.40
C LYS A 89 -1.35 -6.85 -20.39
N GLU A 90 -2.38 -7.54 -19.89
CA GLU A 90 -3.48 -8.06 -20.71
C GLU A 90 -4.33 -6.96 -21.36
N GLN A 91 -4.48 -5.82 -20.69
CA GLN A 91 -5.11 -4.62 -21.26
C GLN A 91 -4.22 -3.92 -22.31
N GLY A 92 -3.01 -4.41 -22.58
CA GLY A 92 -2.08 -3.80 -23.53
C GLY A 92 -1.41 -2.53 -23.01
N VAL A 93 -1.56 -2.22 -21.71
CA VAL A 93 -0.93 -1.05 -21.09
C VAL A 93 0.55 -1.35 -20.88
N LYS A 94 1.39 -0.78 -21.73
CA LYS A 94 2.85 -0.86 -21.57
C LYS A 94 3.28 -0.05 -20.34
N PRO A 95 4.26 -0.52 -19.56
CA PRO A 95 4.86 0.29 -18.51
C PRO A 95 5.34 1.60 -19.11
N LYS A 96 4.91 2.73 -18.54
CA LYS A 96 5.53 4.01 -18.86
C LYS A 96 6.95 3.95 -18.32
N GLU A 97 7.94 4.08 -19.20
CA GLU A 97 9.30 4.37 -18.77
C GLU A 97 9.23 5.65 -17.94
N LYS A 98 9.50 5.53 -16.64
CA LYS A 98 9.79 6.72 -15.84
C LYS A 98 11.08 7.26 -16.42
N LYS A 99 10.98 8.34 -17.20
CA LYS A 99 12.14 9.16 -17.52
C LYS A 99 12.64 9.69 -16.18
N LEU A 100 13.62 9.00 -15.61
CA LEU A 100 14.39 9.59 -14.54
C LEU A 100 15.00 10.86 -15.13
N LEU A 101 14.96 11.94 -14.36
CA LEU A 101 15.71 13.14 -14.65
C LEU A 101 17.17 12.73 -14.92
N SER A 102 17.83 13.44 -15.84
CA SER A 102 19.22 13.14 -16.18
C SER A 102 20.07 13.20 -14.93
N ALA A 103 21.11 12.35 -14.84
CA ALA A 103 22.11 12.47 -13.76
C ALA A 103 22.68 13.90 -13.64
N ASN A 104 22.68 14.66 -14.75
CA ASN A 104 23.07 16.07 -14.77
C ASN A 104 22.14 16.99 -13.95
N GLU A 105 20.85 16.69 -13.83
CA GLU A 105 19.90 17.48 -13.04
C GLU A 105 20.10 17.27 -11.53
N TYR A 106 20.76 16.18 -11.14
CA TYR A 106 21.12 15.90 -9.74
C TYR A 106 22.56 16.29 -9.41
N LYS A 107 23.29 16.93 -10.33
CA LYS A 107 24.63 17.42 -10.02
C LYS A 107 24.51 18.50 -8.95
N PHE A 108 25.27 18.33 -7.88
CA PHE A 108 25.40 19.34 -6.84
C PHE A 108 25.82 20.67 -7.48
N THR A 109 24.95 21.66 -7.36
CA THR A 109 25.27 23.04 -7.70
C THR A 109 25.54 23.77 -6.38
N PRO A 110 26.78 24.21 -6.12
CA PRO A 110 27.06 24.96 -4.91
C PRO A 110 26.25 26.25 -4.92
N GLN A 111 25.58 26.56 -3.81
CA GLN A 111 24.93 27.86 -3.62
C GLN A 111 26.01 28.91 -3.37
N GLN A 112 26.56 29.46 -4.46
CA GLN A 112 27.68 30.40 -4.42
C GLN A 112 27.36 31.64 -3.58
N ASP A 113 26.10 32.08 -3.58
CA ASP A 113 25.63 33.22 -2.78
C ASP A 113 25.76 32.97 -1.27
N LEU A 114 25.59 31.72 -0.82
CA LEU A 114 25.81 31.35 0.59
C LEU A 114 27.29 31.12 0.91
N LEU A 115 28.06 30.66 -0.07
CA LEU A 115 29.49 30.36 0.09
C LEU A 115 30.35 31.62 0.13
N ASN A 116 29.93 32.69 -0.55
CA ASN A 116 30.68 33.94 -0.68
C ASN A 116 30.09 35.10 0.16
N ILE A 117 29.28 34.81 1.18
CA ILE A 117 28.76 35.84 2.09
C ILE A 117 29.95 36.55 2.77
N SER A 118 29.98 37.88 2.69
CA SER A 118 31.03 38.65 3.38
C SER A 118 30.91 38.48 4.90
N VAL A 119 32.05 38.54 5.60
CA VAL A 119 32.11 38.37 7.07
C VAL A 119 31.24 39.38 7.81
N GLU A 120 30.98 40.54 7.21
CA GLU A 120 30.10 41.59 7.74
C GLU A 120 28.63 41.18 7.69
N THR A 121 28.16 40.58 6.59
CA THR A 121 26.80 40.05 6.47
C THR A 121 26.59 38.78 7.29
N LEU A 122 27.65 37.99 7.51
CA LEU A 122 27.62 36.84 8.42
C LEU A 122 27.20 37.24 9.85
N LYS A 123 27.61 38.41 10.34
CA LYS A 123 27.16 38.91 11.65
C LYS A 123 25.67 39.25 11.70
N ALA A 124 25.05 39.57 10.57
CA ALA A 124 23.62 39.84 10.47
C ALA A 124 22.78 38.55 10.43
N VAL A 125 23.34 37.46 9.90
CA VAL A 125 22.66 36.16 9.76
C VAL A 125 22.97 35.21 10.93
N CYS A 126 24.14 35.33 11.56
CA CYS A 126 24.55 34.52 12.70
C CYS A 126 24.17 35.20 14.02
N TRP A 127 23.02 34.80 14.58
CA TRP A 127 22.66 35.14 15.96
C TRP A 127 23.41 34.28 16.96
N ARG A 128 23.67 34.81 18.17
CA ARG A 128 24.17 33.95 19.25
C ARG A 128 23.08 32.94 19.57
N ALA A 129 23.48 31.71 19.89
CA ALA A 129 22.54 30.65 20.22
C ALA A 129 21.61 31.02 21.40
N TRP A 130 22.03 31.94 22.26
CA TRP A 130 21.23 32.45 23.38
C TRP A 130 20.16 33.48 22.98
N ASP A 131 20.36 34.19 21.87
CA ASP A 131 19.46 35.24 21.40
C ASP A 131 18.21 34.66 20.72
N LYS A 132 18.32 33.45 20.16
CA LYS A 132 17.21 32.73 19.53
C LYS A 132 16.53 31.82 20.53
N ILE A 133 15.23 32.05 20.78
CA ILE A 133 14.42 31.34 21.78
C ILE A 133 14.56 29.81 21.66
N VAL A 134 14.38 29.28 20.45
CA VAL A 134 14.45 27.82 20.17
C VAL A 134 15.83 27.25 20.53
N SER A 135 16.89 27.98 20.20
CA SER A 135 18.27 27.55 20.46
C SER A 135 18.61 27.64 21.95
N ARG A 136 18.11 28.67 22.66
CA ARG A 136 18.27 28.83 24.10
C ARG A 136 17.57 27.73 24.89
N GLU A 137 16.31 27.43 24.55
CA GLU A 137 15.57 26.33 25.18
C GLU A 137 16.28 24.99 24.99
N PHE A 138 16.83 24.75 23.79
CA PHE A 138 17.63 23.57 23.51
C PHE A 138 18.87 23.47 24.39
N LEU A 139 19.61 24.56 24.60
CA LEU A 139 20.80 24.57 25.46
C LEU A 139 20.45 24.39 26.94
N GLN A 140 19.42 25.09 27.43
CA GLN A 140 18.95 24.99 28.82
C GLN A 140 18.49 23.57 29.15
N ASN A 141 17.74 22.93 28.24
CA ASN A 141 17.31 21.54 28.40
C ASN A 141 18.49 20.55 28.50
N ARG A 142 19.64 20.91 27.92
CA ARG A 142 20.86 20.08 27.94
C ARG A 142 21.85 20.46 29.04
N LYS A 143 21.56 21.52 29.83
CA LYS A 143 22.45 22.06 30.88
C LYS A 143 23.86 22.39 30.38
N ILE A 144 23.94 22.97 29.17
CA ILE A 144 25.18 23.49 28.54
C ILE A 144 25.16 25.01 28.60
#